data_AF-A0A2V2GIA9-F1
#
_entry.id   AF-A0A2V2GIA9-F1
#
_cell.length_a   1.000
_cell.length_b   1.000
_cell.length_c   1.000
_cell.angle_alpha   90.00
_cell.angle_beta   90.00
_cell.angle_gamma   90.00
#
_symmetry.space_group_name_H-M   'P 1'
#
loop_
_entity.id
_entity.type
_entity.pdbx_description
1 polymer ?
#
loop_
_entity_poly.entity_id
_entity_poly.type
_entity_poly.pdbx_seq_one_letter_code
_entity_poly.pdbx_strand_id
1 'polypeptide(L)'
;MMTPTITNKTALFMLNSITSPAFFFSVEKTVILHVLYHKTNTACKNNRIFYRKKRDISGNLCYNERMCIPTDERQDLYGRLPELLLPWYKRNKRDLPWRENTDPYRVLVSEIMLQQTRVEAARAYFIRFTEALPTVRTLADCPEDKLLKLWEGLGYYSRAKNLQKAAKQIVAAGKFPNTFEGLLKLSGVGVYTAGAVASIAFSLPVPAVDGNVVRVLSRLFGDDSPQEALRAEYTQKLAPVYPPDDCGDFTQSLMELGATVCTPRSPKCMLCPLLAHCDTKSDVLPRKTAKPEKKKIDMTLFPVLTPKGIGFTRRSDGVLSGMWQFFNAERAISAEEIPEFLRSSGFHRFEILPPRTHKHVFTHLEWNMTAYPVKTEETPDFLTYFAAEEAGEKVALPTAFRWCMKYLK
;
A
#
# COMPACT_ATOMS: atom_id res chain seq x y z
N MET A 1 72.05 -6.74 8.40
CA MET A 1 71.44 -7.06 7.09
C MET A 1 70.97 -5.77 6.49
N MET A 2 71.57 -5.39 5.36
CA MET A 2 71.68 -4.02 4.86
C MET A 2 70.55 -3.62 3.90
N THR A 3 70.05 -2.40 4.07
CA THR A 3 69.55 -1.50 3.01
C THR A 3 70.68 -0.54 2.59
N PRO A 4 70.56 0.35 1.57
CA PRO A 4 69.68 0.46 0.38
C PRO A 4 70.47 0.77 -0.93
N THR A 5 69.83 0.88 -2.12
CA THR A 5 70.09 1.98 -3.10
C THR A 5 69.17 1.99 -4.33
N ILE A 6 68.90 3.22 -4.80
CA ILE A 6 68.23 3.67 -6.03
C ILE A 6 69.22 3.69 -7.20
N THR A 7 68.80 3.47 -8.45
CA THR A 7 69.32 4.24 -9.61
C THR A 7 68.43 4.22 -10.86
N ASN A 8 68.33 5.42 -11.44
CA ASN A 8 67.77 5.84 -12.74
C ASN A 8 68.62 5.38 -13.94
N LYS A 9 68.02 5.40 -15.15
CA LYS A 9 68.51 5.93 -16.46
C LYS A 9 68.08 5.05 -17.65
N THR A 10 67.29 5.56 -18.61
CA THR A 10 67.64 6.36 -19.82
C THR A 10 68.00 5.50 -21.04
N ALA A 11 67.28 5.68 -22.15
CA ALA A 11 67.73 5.77 -23.57
C ALA A 11 66.57 5.33 -24.50
N LEU A 12 65.93 6.15 -25.34
CA LEU A 12 66.37 7.03 -26.44
C LEU A 12 66.67 6.26 -27.76
N PHE A 13 66.31 6.89 -28.89
CA PHE A 13 66.53 6.58 -30.33
C PHE A 13 65.30 6.01 -31.07
N MET A 14 64.60 6.81 -31.90
CA MET A 14 64.91 7.38 -33.25
C MET A 14 64.29 6.49 -34.34
N LEU A 15 63.23 6.95 -35.02
CA LEU A 15 63.17 7.86 -36.18
C LEU A 15 63.21 7.09 -37.53
N ASN A 16 62.18 7.37 -38.34
CA ASN A 16 62.13 7.26 -39.81
C ASN A 16 62.12 5.82 -40.38
N SER A 17 61.39 5.46 -41.45
CA SER A 17 60.79 6.23 -42.53
C SER A 17 60.02 5.28 -43.46
N ILE A 18 58.89 5.75 -44.00
CA ILE A 18 58.50 5.67 -45.43
C ILE A 18 58.49 4.27 -46.09
N THR A 19 57.30 3.72 -46.31
CA THR A 19 56.69 3.42 -47.65
C THR A 19 55.55 2.41 -47.52
N SER A 20 54.37 2.80 -47.98
CA SER A 20 53.32 1.89 -48.52
C SER A 20 53.74 1.52 -49.97
N PRO A 21 53.21 0.48 -50.67
CA PRO A 21 51.85 -0.03 -50.49
C PRO A 21 51.56 -1.53 -50.78
N ALA A 22 50.35 -1.90 -50.35
CA ALA A 22 49.33 -2.57 -51.17
C ALA A 22 48.94 -4.03 -50.83
N PHE A 23 47.62 -4.22 -50.85
CA PHE A 23 46.82 -5.46 -50.96
C PHE A 23 46.81 -6.42 -49.76
N PHE A 24 45.71 -7.07 -49.41
CA PHE A 24 44.24 -6.90 -49.51
C PHE A 24 43.73 -8.06 -48.64
N PHE A 25 42.75 -7.82 -47.77
CA PHE A 25 41.94 -8.81 -47.04
C PHE A 25 42.65 -9.96 -46.28
N SER A 26 42.51 -9.96 -44.95
CA SER A 26 41.68 -10.95 -44.23
C SER A 26 42.08 -11.01 -42.75
N VAL A 27 41.09 -10.74 -41.88
CA VAL A 27 40.80 -11.50 -40.64
C VAL A 27 41.98 -11.70 -39.67
N GLU A 28 42.05 -10.89 -38.61
CA GLU A 28 41.91 -11.35 -37.20
C GLU A 28 42.29 -10.27 -36.17
N LYS A 29 41.40 -10.12 -35.18
CA LYS A 29 41.65 -9.97 -33.74
C LYS A 29 42.85 -9.08 -33.32
N THR A 30 42.55 -7.98 -32.63
CA THR A 30 42.60 -7.90 -31.14
C THR A 30 42.54 -6.44 -30.69
N VAL A 31 41.70 -6.24 -29.68
CA VAL A 31 41.37 -5.06 -28.89
C VAL A 31 42.60 -4.23 -28.46
N ILE A 32 42.56 -2.90 -28.64
CA ILE A 32 43.04 -1.95 -27.62
C ILE A 32 42.03 -0.80 -27.50
N LEU A 33 41.48 -0.69 -26.29
CA LEU A 33 40.66 0.40 -25.77
C LEU A 33 41.44 1.72 -25.82
N HIS A 34 40.87 2.78 -26.39
CA HIS A 34 41.29 4.15 -26.05
C HIS A 34 40.07 4.94 -25.57
N VAL A 35 40.09 5.24 -24.27
CA VAL A 35 39.26 6.27 -23.67
C VAL A 35 39.92 7.61 -23.98
N LEU A 36 39.23 8.48 -24.72
CA LEU A 36 39.48 9.93 -24.69
C LEU A 36 38.15 10.68 -24.70
N TYR A 37 38.16 11.78 -23.98
CA TYR A 37 37.04 12.36 -23.25
C TYR A 37 36.60 13.68 -23.89
N HIS A 38 35.28 13.89 -23.93
CA HIS A 38 34.52 15.16 -23.84
C HIS A 38 34.33 16.17 -24.99
N LYS A 39 33.12 16.76 -24.91
CA LYS A 39 32.54 17.97 -25.56
C LYS A 39 31.87 17.69 -26.91
N THR A 40 30.54 17.65 -27.04
CA THR A 40 29.55 18.66 -26.62
C THR A 40 28.16 18.06 -26.76
N ASN A 41 27.33 18.04 -25.70
CA ASN A 41 25.88 18.25 -25.86
C ASN A 41 25.22 18.50 -24.48
N THR A 42 24.92 19.76 -24.23
CA THR A 42 24.37 20.28 -22.97
C THR A 42 22.88 19.94 -22.75
N ALA A 43 22.22 19.25 -23.71
CA ALA A 43 20.80 18.88 -23.62
C ALA A 43 20.52 17.58 -22.83
N CYS A 44 21.55 16.83 -22.41
CA CYS A 44 21.40 15.48 -21.88
C CYS A 44 21.64 15.36 -20.36
N LYS A 45 21.39 16.42 -19.58
CA LYS A 45 21.61 16.40 -18.11
C LYS A 45 20.45 15.83 -17.28
N ASN A 46 19.24 15.69 -17.84
CA ASN A 46 18.04 15.31 -17.06
C ASN A 46 17.29 14.03 -17.52
N ASN A 47 17.77 13.29 -18.52
CA ASN A 47 17.07 12.09 -19.01
C ASN A 47 17.72 10.80 -18.48
N ARG A 48 16.94 9.98 -17.75
CA ARG A 48 17.33 8.62 -17.35
C ARG A 48 17.31 7.69 -18.56
N ILE A 49 18.35 6.85 -18.65
CA ILE A 49 18.67 6.00 -19.81
C ILE A 49 18.02 4.62 -19.63
N PHE A 50 17.25 4.15 -20.62
CA PHE A 50 16.67 2.80 -20.66
C PHE A 50 17.09 2.03 -21.90
N TYR A 51 17.19 0.70 -21.78
CA TYR A 51 17.64 -0.22 -22.84
C TYR A 51 16.51 -1.17 -23.27
N ARG A 52 16.34 -1.39 -24.58
CA ARG A 52 15.45 -2.44 -25.13
C ARG A 52 16.23 -3.35 -26.07
N LYS A 53 16.07 -4.67 -25.96
CA LYS A 53 16.69 -5.67 -26.84
C LYS A 53 15.89 -5.80 -28.16
N LYS A 54 16.57 -5.72 -29.30
CA LYS A 54 16.08 -6.16 -30.61
C LYS A 54 17.16 -7.00 -31.31
N ARG A 55 16.76 -8.01 -32.08
CA ARG A 55 17.64 -8.81 -32.95
C ARG A 55 17.38 -8.42 -34.40
N ASP A 56 18.42 -8.45 -35.23
CA ASP A 56 18.29 -8.23 -36.67
C ASP A 56 17.80 -9.48 -37.42
N ILE A 57 17.60 -9.32 -38.73
CA ILE A 57 17.12 -10.33 -39.69
C ILE A 57 18.08 -11.52 -39.87
N SER A 58 19.28 -11.45 -39.31
CA SER A 58 20.32 -12.50 -39.26
C SER A 58 20.51 -13.09 -37.86
N GLY A 59 19.70 -12.69 -36.87
CA GLY A 59 19.73 -13.24 -35.52
C GLY A 59 20.79 -12.64 -34.58
N ASN A 60 21.54 -11.62 -35.01
CA ASN A 60 22.57 -10.98 -34.20
C ASN A 60 22.01 -9.84 -33.32
N LEU A 61 22.64 -9.62 -32.16
CA LEU A 61 22.33 -8.54 -31.21
C LEU A 61 22.92 -7.21 -31.72
N CYS A 62 22.11 -6.41 -32.39
CA CYS A 62 22.48 -5.03 -32.73
C CYS A 62 22.18 -4.11 -31.53
N TYR A 63 23.22 -3.47 -30.98
CA TYR A 63 23.06 -2.34 -30.07
C TYR A 63 22.88 -1.07 -30.91
N ASN A 64 21.63 -0.71 -31.23
CA ASN A 64 21.35 0.52 -31.97
C ASN A 64 20.61 1.56 -31.11
N GLU A 65 21.27 2.71 -31.05
CA GLU A 65 20.79 4.11 -31.04
C GLU A 65 19.69 4.56 -30.06
N ARG A 66 20.04 5.62 -29.32
CA ARG A 66 19.25 6.31 -28.30
C ARG A 66 18.03 6.99 -28.95
N MET A 67 16.83 6.46 -28.77
CA MET A 67 15.62 7.29 -28.96
C MET A 67 15.29 7.99 -27.64
N CYS A 68 15.75 9.24 -27.51
CA CYS A 68 15.15 10.17 -26.57
C CYS A 68 13.82 10.63 -27.19
N ILE A 69 12.69 10.21 -26.61
CA ILE A 69 11.41 10.89 -26.88
C ILE A 69 11.59 12.32 -26.37
N PRO A 70 11.44 13.36 -27.22
CA PRO A 70 11.55 14.74 -26.79
C PRO A 70 10.64 15.01 -25.58
N THR A 71 11.09 15.83 -24.63
CA THR A 71 10.32 16.18 -23.42
C THR A 71 8.93 16.71 -23.78
N ASP A 72 8.80 17.39 -24.92
CA ASP A 72 7.56 17.92 -25.46
C ASP A 72 6.57 16.81 -25.86
N GLU A 73 7.02 15.69 -26.44
CA GLU A 73 6.15 14.54 -26.77
C GLU A 73 5.67 13.80 -25.51
N ARG A 74 6.48 13.74 -24.45
CA ARG A 74 6.05 13.18 -23.15
C ARG A 74 5.07 14.08 -22.41
N GLN A 75 5.30 15.39 -22.46
CA GLN A 75 4.39 16.38 -21.87
C GLN A 75 3.04 16.37 -22.60
N ASP A 76 3.07 16.25 -23.93
CA ASP A 76 1.89 16.06 -24.77
C ASP A 76 1.10 14.78 -24.41
N LEU A 77 1.78 13.67 -24.11
CA LEU A 77 1.09 12.44 -23.70
C LEU A 77 0.29 12.60 -22.40
N TYR A 78 0.78 13.35 -21.40
CA TYR A 78 -0.01 13.65 -20.20
C TYR A 78 -1.30 14.39 -20.57
N GLY A 79 -1.21 15.38 -21.46
CA GLY A 79 -2.36 16.15 -21.95
C GLY A 79 -3.41 15.29 -22.66
N ARG A 80 -2.99 14.21 -23.32
CA ARG A 80 -3.87 13.25 -24.00
C ARG A 80 -4.45 12.15 -23.10
N LEU A 81 -4.00 12.02 -21.85
CA LEU A 81 -4.50 10.97 -20.96
C LEU A 81 -6.03 11.00 -20.76
N PRO A 82 -6.69 12.16 -20.54
CA PRO A 82 -8.14 12.20 -20.42
C PRO A 82 -8.86 11.65 -21.65
N GLU A 83 -8.44 12.07 -22.85
CA GLU A 83 -9.04 11.64 -24.13
C GLU A 83 -8.90 10.13 -24.36
N LEU A 84 -7.79 9.54 -23.92
CA LEU A 84 -7.54 8.10 -24.05
C LEU A 84 -8.28 7.28 -22.98
N LEU A 85 -8.41 7.80 -21.76
CA LEU A 85 -8.91 7.06 -20.61
C LEU A 85 -10.40 7.20 -20.38
N LEU A 86 -10.99 8.38 -20.53
CA LEU A 86 -12.40 8.62 -20.23
C LEU A 86 -13.35 7.76 -21.10
N PRO A 87 -13.17 7.64 -22.44
CA PRO A 87 -14.02 6.78 -23.25
C PRO A 87 -13.87 5.30 -22.92
N TRP A 88 -12.68 4.87 -22.50
CA TRP A 88 -12.45 3.51 -22.01
C TRP A 88 -13.16 3.30 -20.66
N TYR A 89 -13.00 4.24 -19.73
CA TYR A 89 -13.57 4.18 -18.39
C TYR A 89 -15.10 4.09 -18.44
N LYS A 90 -15.75 4.95 -19.24
CA LYS A 90 -17.21 4.92 -19.42
C LYS A 90 -17.75 3.56 -19.86
N ARG A 91 -16.99 2.81 -20.67
CA ARG A 91 -17.37 1.49 -21.19
C ARG A 91 -16.98 0.33 -20.26
N ASN A 92 -15.98 0.50 -19.40
CA ASN A 92 -15.35 -0.61 -18.67
C ASN A 92 -15.38 -0.47 -17.14
N LYS A 93 -15.82 0.69 -16.60
CA LYS A 93 -15.88 0.89 -15.15
C LYS A 93 -16.79 -0.14 -14.51
N ARG A 94 -16.30 -0.77 -13.45
CA ARG A 94 -17.10 -1.68 -12.63
C ARG A 94 -18.18 -0.90 -11.91
N ASP A 95 -19.36 -1.52 -11.83
CA ASP A 95 -20.45 -1.07 -10.99
C ASP A 95 -20.12 -1.37 -9.52
N LEU A 96 -19.86 -0.31 -8.77
CA LEU A 96 -19.45 -0.38 -7.37
C LEU A 96 -20.38 0.52 -6.55
N PRO A 97 -20.85 0.11 -5.37
CA PRO A 97 -21.87 0.86 -4.62
C PRO A 97 -21.46 2.31 -4.32
N TRP A 98 -20.18 2.55 -4.07
CA TRP A 98 -19.65 3.90 -3.84
C TRP A 98 -19.49 4.76 -5.10
N ARG A 99 -19.78 4.22 -6.29
CA ARG A 99 -19.82 4.97 -7.56
C ARG A 99 -21.24 5.33 -8.01
N GLU A 100 -22.27 4.92 -7.26
CA GLU A 100 -23.67 5.23 -7.56
C GLU A 100 -23.95 6.74 -7.60
N ASN A 101 -23.21 7.52 -6.81
CA ASN A 101 -23.23 8.98 -6.79
C ASN A 101 -21.90 9.52 -6.25
N THR A 102 -21.75 10.84 -6.26
CA THR A 102 -20.55 11.57 -5.84
C THR A 102 -20.68 12.21 -4.46
N ASP A 103 -21.60 11.73 -3.60
CA ASP A 103 -21.76 12.26 -2.23
C ASP A 103 -20.41 12.21 -1.48
N PRO A 104 -19.87 13.35 -1.00
CA PRO A 104 -18.60 13.41 -0.29
C PRO A 104 -18.51 12.46 0.91
N TYR A 105 -19.62 12.21 1.60
CA TYR A 105 -19.66 11.27 2.72
C TYR A 105 -19.39 9.84 2.24
N ARG A 106 -20.12 9.40 1.21
CA ARG A 106 -19.97 8.06 0.62
C ARG A 106 -18.58 7.86 0.04
N VAL A 107 -18.07 8.84 -0.70
CA VAL A 107 -16.71 8.82 -1.27
C VAL A 107 -15.66 8.71 -0.16
N LEU A 108 -15.76 9.54 0.90
CA LEU A 108 -14.82 9.47 2.02
C LEU A 108 -14.86 8.08 2.70
N VAL A 109 -16.04 7.54 2.97
CA VAL A 109 -16.19 6.22 3.59
C VAL A 109 -15.55 5.14 2.72
N SER A 110 -15.81 5.12 1.41
CA SER A 110 -15.23 4.11 0.51
C SER A 110 -13.72 4.22 0.42
N GLU A 111 -13.18 5.43 0.30
CA GLU A 111 -11.74 5.64 0.21
C GLU A 111 -11.02 5.19 1.49
N ILE A 112 -11.57 5.48 2.68
CA ILE A 112 -11.02 4.99 3.94
C ILE A 112 -11.13 3.45 4.03
N MET A 113 -12.25 2.85 3.61
CA MET A 113 -12.43 1.39 3.62
C MET A 113 -11.45 0.70 2.66
N LEU A 114 -11.17 1.27 1.49
CA LEU A 114 -10.29 0.70 0.47
C LEU A 114 -8.79 0.82 0.80
N GLN A 115 -8.41 1.62 1.81
CA GLN A 115 -7.04 1.65 2.30
C GLN A 115 -6.58 0.23 2.72
N GLN A 116 -5.63 -0.34 1.98
CA GLN A 116 -5.08 -1.68 2.23
C GLN A 116 -6.13 -2.81 2.30
N THR A 117 -7.28 -2.63 1.65
CA THR A 117 -8.38 -3.60 1.63
C THR A 117 -8.77 -3.86 0.17
N ARG A 118 -9.07 -5.12 -0.18
CA ARG A 118 -9.55 -5.46 -1.53
C ARG A 118 -10.98 -4.97 -1.76
N VAL A 119 -11.29 -4.62 -3.00
CA VAL A 119 -12.60 -4.09 -3.43
C VAL A 119 -13.73 -5.05 -3.06
N GLU A 120 -13.55 -6.35 -3.29
CA GLU A 120 -14.56 -7.37 -3.06
C GLU A 120 -14.93 -7.47 -1.57
N ALA A 121 -13.92 -7.39 -0.70
CA ALA A 121 -14.13 -7.36 0.74
C ALA A 121 -14.81 -6.06 1.18
N ALA A 122 -14.38 -4.91 0.68
CA ALA A 122 -14.93 -3.61 1.05
C ALA A 122 -16.41 -3.45 0.63
N ARG A 123 -16.85 -4.07 -0.47
CA ARG A 123 -18.21 -3.94 -1.01
C ARG A 123 -19.30 -4.25 0.01
N ALA A 124 -19.26 -5.41 0.64
CA ALA A 124 -20.28 -5.82 1.60
C ALA A 124 -20.28 -4.95 2.86
N TYR A 125 -19.11 -4.49 3.30
CA TYR A 125 -18.97 -3.61 4.46
C TYR A 125 -19.50 -2.22 4.17
N PHE A 126 -19.22 -1.67 2.99
CA PHE A 126 -19.69 -0.36 2.58
C PHE A 126 -21.21 -0.28 2.58
N ILE A 127 -21.89 -1.27 1.99
CA ILE A 127 -23.35 -1.34 1.94
C ILE A 127 -23.93 -1.32 3.36
N ARG A 128 -23.57 -2.31 4.20
CA ARG A 128 -24.05 -2.39 5.58
C ARG A 128 -23.73 -1.15 6.42
N PHE A 129 -22.56 -0.56 6.22
CA PHE A 129 -22.12 0.62 6.96
C PHE A 129 -22.94 1.85 6.58
N THR A 130 -23.14 2.09 5.28
CA THR A 130 -23.91 3.25 4.80
C THR A 130 -25.42 3.08 4.98
N GLU A 131 -25.94 1.86 5.06
CA GLU A 131 -27.31 1.60 5.51
C GLU A 131 -27.49 1.95 6.99
N ALA A 132 -26.56 1.52 7.86
CA ALA A 132 -26.65 1.75 9.29
C ALA A 132 -26.31 3.20 9.71
N LEU A 133 -25.44 3.86 8.94
CA LEU A 133 -24.94 5.22 9.16
C LEU A 133 -25.03 5.99 7.84
N PRO A 134 -26.22 6.45 7.42
CA PRO A 134 -26.44 7.02 6.09
C PRO A 134 -25.84 8.41 5.89
N THR A 135 -25.47 9.11 6.97
CA THR A 135 -24.95 10.49 6.88
C THR A 135 -23.71 10.69 7.75
N VAL A 136 -22.93 11.72 7.42
CA VAL A 136 -21.79 12.16 8.24
C VAL A 136 -22.20 12.47 9.69
N ARG A 137 -23.41 12.99 9.92
CA ARG A 137 -23.94 13.24 11.27
C ARG A 137 -24.20 11.94 12.02
N THR A 138 -24.88 10.96 11.40
CA THR A 138 -25.13 9.65 12.03
C THR A 138 -23.83 8.93 12.38
N LEU A 139 -22.77 9.09 11.58
CA LEU A 139 -21.44 8.57 11.91
C LEU A 139 -20.78 9.31 13.09
N ALA A 140 -20.86 10.64 13.11
CA ALA A 140 -20.31 11.46 14.19
C ALA A 140 -20.92 11.12 15.56
N ASP A 141 -22.24 10.88 15.58
CA ASP A 141 -23.02 10.58 16.79
C ASP A 141 -23.04 9.09 17.16
N CYS A 142 -22.48 8.22 16.31
CA CYS A 142 -22.48 6.77 16.51
C CYS A 142 -21.70 6.37 17.79
N PRO A 143 -22.26 5.55 18.69
CA PRO A 143 -21.49 4.97 19.80
C PRO A 143 -20.29 4.16 19.29
N GLU A 144 -19.14 4.26 19.96
CA GLU A 144 -17.88 3.63 19.51
C GLU A 144 -18.05 2.11 19.32
N ASP A 145 -18.77 1.43 20.20
CA ASP A 145 -18.97 -0.02 20.10
C ASP A 145 -19.79 -0.42 18.88
N LYS A 146 -20.82 0.36 18.53
CA LYS A 146 -21.59 0.15 17.29
C LYS A 146 -20.71 0.38 16.06
N LEU A 147 -19.87 1.42 16.08
CA LEU A 147 -18.91 1.71 15.01
C LEU A 147 -17.91 0.56 14.82
N LEU A 148 -17.28 0.10 15.90
CA LEU A 148 -16.30 -1.00 15.85
C LEU A 148 -16.95 -2.30 15.41
N LYS A 149 -18.22 -2.53 15.78
CA LYS A 149 -18.99 -3.69 15.33
C LYS A 149 -19.30 -3.63 13.83
N LEU A 150 -19.70 -2.47 13.29
CA LEU A 150 -19.92 -2.32 11.85
C LEU A 150 -18.63 -2.53 11.03
N TRP A 151 -17.49 -2.13 11.59
CA TRP A 151 -16.15 -2.28 10.99
C TRP A 151 -15.51 -3.65 11.23
N GLU A 152 -16.14 -4.48 12.05
CA GLU A 152 -15.59 -5.74 12.54
C GLU A 152 -15.23 -6.69 11.40
N GLY A 153 -13.95 -7.04 11.29
CA GLY A 153 -13.41 -7.94 10.27
C GLY A 153 -12.76 -7.25 9.07
N LEU A 154 -12.94 -5.94 8.90
CA LEU A 154 -12.27 -5.18 7.83
C LEU A 154 -10.79 -4.88 8.14
N GLY A 155 -10.40 -4.99 9.42
CA GLY A 155 -9.05 -4.72 9.90
C GLY A 155 -8.69 -3.23 9.95
N TYR A 156 -7.52 -2.92 10.53
CA TYR A 156 -7.04 -1.54 10.74
C TYR A 156 -8.09 -0.63 11.39
N TYR A 157 -8.56 -0.99 12.59
CA TYR A 157 -9.67 -0.32 13.29
C TYR A 157 -9.42 1.16 13.61
N SER A 158 -8.16 1.61 13.63
CA SER A 158 -7.84 3.03 13.72
C SER A 158 -8.45 3.85 12.57
N ARG A 159 -8.66 3.25 11.40
CA ARG A 159 -9.38 3.89 10.28
C ARG A 159 -10.80 4.25 10.64
N ALA A 160 -11.56 3.35 11.27
CA ALA A 160 -12.93 3.61 11.70
C ALA A 160 -12.97 4.74 12.73
N LYS A 161 -12.09 4.68 13.74
CA LYS A 161 -11.98 5.71 14.79
C LYS A 161 -11.62 7.08 14.20
N ASN A 162 -10.66 7.12 13.28
CA ASN A 162 -10.26 8.36 12.62
C ASN A 162 -11.34 8.89 11.68
N LEU A 163 -12.07 8.02 10.98
CA LEU A 163 -13.20 8.39 10.14
C LEU A 163 -14.34 9.01 10.98
N GLN A 164 -14.63 8.47 12.17
CA GLN A 164 -15.59 9.10 13.08
C GLN A 164 -15.08 10.45 13.59
N LYS A 165 -13.79 10.57 13.94
CA LYS A 165 -13.20 11.88 14.31
C LYS A 165 -13.34 12.90 13.17
N ALA A 166 -13.06 12.49 11.93
CA ALA A 166 -13.27 13.33 10.75
C ALA A 166 -14.75 13.73 10.59
N ALA A 167 -15.68 12.81 10.80
CA ALA A 167 -17.11 13.10 10.78
C ALA A 167 -17.50 14.15 11.84
N LYS A 168 -16.99 14.03 13.07
CA LYS A 168 -17.16 15.03 14.13
C LYS A 168 -16.59 16.40 13.73
N GLN A 169 -15.41 16.44 13.10
CA GLN A 169 -14.82 17.68 12.57
C GLN A 169 -15.70 18.33 11.50
N ILE A 170 -16.22 17.54 10.55
CA ILE A 170 -17.11 18.01 9.48
C ILE A 170 -18.42 18.56 10.07
N VAL A 171 -19.02 17.84 11.00
CA VAL A 171 -20.26 18.25 11.68
C VAL A 171 -20.06 19.56 12.45
N ALA A 172 -18.95 19.69 13.17
CA ALA A 172 -18.61 20.92 13.90
C ALA A 172 -18.38 22.12 12.96
N ALA A 173 -17.82 21.89 11.77
CA ALA A 173 -17.65 22.93 10.75
C ALA A 173 -18.96 23.30 10.02
N GLY A 174 -20.05 22.56 10.24
CA GLY A 174 -21.37 22.79 9.62
C GLY A 174 -21.48 22.39 8.15
N LYS A 175 -20.37 22.10 7.47
CA LYS A 175 -20.34 21.66 6.07
C LYS A 175 -19.10 20.81 5.78
N PHE A 176 -19.18 20.02 4.71
CA PHE A 176 -18.05 19.27 4.20
C PHE A 176 -17.00 20.24 3.62
N PRO A 177 -15.71 20.11 3.97
CA PRO A 177 -14.65 20.88 3.31
C PRO A 177 -14.60 20.54 1.83
N ASN A 178 -14.66 21.56 0.98
CA ASN A 178 -14.65 21.44 -0.48
C ASN A 178 -13.35 22.00 -1.08
N THR A 179 -12.26 21.97 -0.33
CA THR A 179 -10.91 22.31 -0.80
C THR A 179 -9.94 21.21 -0.38
N PHE A 180 -8.86 21.04 -1.14
CA PHE A 180 -7.84 20.04 -0.82
C PHE A 180 -7.24 20.25 0.58
N GLU A 181 -6.91 21.49 0.94
CA GLU A 181 -6.33 21.86 2.24
C GLU A 181 -7.31 21.62 3.38
N GLY A 182 -8.60 21.84 3.14
CA GLY A 182 -9.66 21.56 4.11
C GLY A 182 -9.82 20.06 4.35
N LEU A 183 -9.84 19.27 3.28
CA LEU A 183 -9.93 17.82 3.34
C LEU A 183 -8.72 17.19 4.04
N LEU A 184 -7.51 17.69 3.74
CA LEU A 184 -6.25 17.19 4.32
C LEU A 184 -6.15 17.38 5.85
N LYS A 185 -6.89 18.35 6.41
CA LYS A 185 -6.96 18.58 7.86
C LYS A 185 -7.83 17.57 8.61
N LEU A 186 -8.62 16.76 7.91
CA LEU A 186 -9.49 15.77 8.51
C LEU A 186 -8.70 14.58 9.06
N SER A 187 -9.12 14.08 10.22
CA SER A 187 -8.48 12.95 10.88
C SER A 187 -8.47 11.69 9.99
N GLY A 188 -7.29 11.12 9.75
CA GLY A 188 -7.13 9.91 8.92
C GLY A 188 -7.19 10.16 7.41
N VAL A 189 -7.28 11.42 6.97
CA VAL A 189 -7.23 11.81 5.55
C VAL A 189 -5.81 12.25 5.21
N GLY A 190 -5.13 11.45 4.39
CA GLY A 190 -3.83 11.82 3.81
C GLY A 190 -3.98 12.43 2.42
N VAL A 191 -2.84 12.83 1.80
CA VAL A 191 -2.76 13.43 0.45
C VAL A 191 -3.59 12.67 -0.58
N TYR A 192 -3.45 11.34 -0.60
CA TYR A 192 -4.22 10.48 -1.50
C TYR A 192 -5.73 10.63 -1.31
N THR A 193 -6.23 10.44 -0.08
CA THR A 193 -7.67 10.48 0.20
C THR A 193 -8.24 11.88 0.02
N ALA A 194 -7.48 12.92 0.36
CA ALA A 194 -7.86 14.31 0.09
C ALA A 194 -8.02 14.56 -1.42
N GLY A 195 -7.06 14.12 -2.24
CA GLY A 195 -7.15 14.22 -3.70
C GLY A 195 -8.31 13.41 -4.28
N ALA A 196 -8.57 12.21 -3.76
CA ALA A 196 -9.67 11.36 -4.22
C ALA A 196 -11.03 12.01 -3.92
N VAL A 197 -11.25 12.48 -2.69
CA VAL A 197 -12.49 13.17 -2.32
C VAL A 197 -12.63 14.50 -3.09
N ALA A 198 -11.56 15.28 -3.21
CA ALA A 198 -11.55 16.55 -3.93
C ALA A 198 -11.97 16.39 -5.40
N SER A 199 -11.37 15.44 -6.10
CA SER A 199 -11.66 15.19 -7.51
C SER A 199 -13.02 14.52 -7.74
N ILE A 200 -13.35 13.48 -6.96
CA ILE A 200 -14.56 12.69 -7.18
C ILE A 200 -15.82 13.42 -6.71
N ALA A 201 -15.78 14.02 -5.52
CA ALA A 201 -16.98 14.59 -4.90
C ALA A 201 -17.17 16.08 -5.23
N PHE A 202 -16.08 16.79 -5.52
CA PHE A 202 -16.11 18.25 -5.74
C PHE A 202 -15.57 18.68 -7.11
N SER A 203 -15.25 17.74 -8.01
CA SER A 203 -14.70 17.98 -9.35
C SER A 203 -13.47 18.90 -9.37
N LEU A 204 -12.64 18.85 -8.31
CA LEU A 204 -11.43 19.65 -8.25
C LEU A 204 -10.29 19.00 -9.05
N PRO A 205 -9.41 19.78 -9.70
CA PRO A 205 -8.28 19.27 -10.49
C PRO A 205 -7.12 18.78 -9.60
N VAL A 206 -7.40 17.84 -8.69
CA VAL A 206 -6.47 17.37 -7.66
C VAL A 206 -6.22 15.88 -7.82
N PRO A 207 -5.00 15.46 -8.17
CA PRO A 207 -4.71 14.05 -8.38
C PRO A 207 -4.72 13.17 -7.13
N ALA A 208 -5.27 11.97 -7.27
CA ALA A 208 -5.19 10.91 -6.26
C ALA A 208 -4.27 9.77 -6.74
N VAL A 209 -3.00 9.83 -6.35
CA VAL A 209 -1.96 8.90 -6.84
C VAL A 209 -1.75 7.76 -5.85
N ASP A 210 -2.42 6.62 -6.06
CA ASP A 210 -2.21 5.38 -5.29
C ASP A 210 -1.16 4.44 -5.93
N GLY A 211 -1.00 3.25 -5.37
CA GLY A 211 -0.11 2.22 -5.95
C GLY A 211 -0.57 1.68 -7.31
N ASN A 212 -1.85 1.84 -7.68
CA ASN A 212 -2.34 1.51 -9.01
C ASN A 212 -1.89 2.57 -10.03
N VAL A 213 -2.10 3.84 -9.72
CA VAL A 213 -1.68 4.97 -10.57
C VAL A 213 -0.17 4.99 -10.74
N VAL A 214 0.61 4.84 -9.65
CA VAL A 214 2.08 4.75 -9.73
C VAL A 214 2.51 3.65 -10.68
N ARG A 215 1.89 2.46 -10.60
CA ARG A 215 2.22 1.34 -11.48
C ARG A 215 1.83 1.57 -12.93
N VAL A 216 0.66 2.18 -13.18
CA VAL A 216 0.21 2.52 -14.53
C VAL A 216 1.19 3.49 -15.17
N LEU A 217 1.51 4.59 -14.49
CA LEU A 217 2.36 5.65 -15.04
C LEU A 217 3.82 5.22 -15.11
N SER A 218 4.33 4.47 -14.14
CA SER A 218 5.70 3.94 -14.22
C SER A 218 5.88 3.01 -15.41
N ARG A 219 4.88 2.17 -15.73
CA ARG A 219 4.92 1.33 -16.94
C ARG A 219 4.71 2.13 -18.22
N LEU A 220 3.82 3.11 -18.20
CA LEU A 220 3.56 3.99 -19.35
C LEU A 220 4.84 4.71 -19.78
N PHE A 221 5.56 5.29 -18.83
CA PHE A 221 6.75 6.12 -19.07
C PHE A 221 8.09 5.39 -18.89
N GLY A 222 8.06 4.10 -18.57
CA GLY A 222 9.25 3.28 -18.36
C GLY A 222 10.05 3.64 -17.11
N ASP A 223 9.45 4.28 -16.11
CA ASP A 223 10.15 4.85 -14.96
C ASP A 223 10.39 3.82 -13.84
N ASP A 224 11.65 3.58 -13.53
CA ASP A 224 12.06 2.63 -12.49
C ASP A 224 12.46 3.27 -11.15
N SER A 225 12.18 4.57 -10.98
CA SER A 225 12.40 5.28 -9.73
C SER A 225 11.67 4.65 -8.54
N PRO A 226 12.15 4.87 -7.30
CA PRO A 226 11.43 4.52 -6.10
C PRO A 226 10.00 5.07 -6.11
N GLN A 227 9.03 4.26 -5.69
CA GLN A 227 7.60 4.61 -5.76
C GLN A 227 7.27 5.88 -4.97
N GLU A 228 7.98 6.14 -3.88
CA GLU A 228 7.81 7.32 -3.04
C GLU A 228 8.10 8.60 -3.82
N ALA A 229 9.18 8.62 -4.62
CA ALA A 229 9.51 9.76 -5.47
C ALA A 229 8.50 9.95 -6.60
N LEU A 230 8.07 8.83 -7.20
CA LEU A 230 7.09 8.84 -8.30
C LEU A 230 5.73 9.39 -7.90
N ARG A 231 5.29 9.16 -6.66
CA ARG A 231 4.00 9.70 -6.19
C ARG A 231 3.96 11.23 -6.27
N ALA A 232 5.01 11.89 -5.79
CA ALA A 232 5.10 13.34 -5.82
C ALA A 232 5.19 13.87 -7.25
N GLU A 233 6.05 13.27 -8.08
CA GLU A 233 6.24 13.65 -9.47
C GLU A 233 4.95 13.51 -10.30
N TYR A 234 4.27 12.36 -10.21
CA TYR A 234 3.03 12.13 -10.95
C TYR A 234 1.90 13.02 -10.46
N THR A 235 1.85 13.37 -9.18
CA THR A 235 0.87 14.34 -8.68
C THR A 235 1.07 15.70 -9.38
N GLN A 236 2.32 16.17 -9.50
CA GLN A 236 2.61 17.43 -10.18
C GLN A 236 2.30 17.38 -11.68
N LYS A 237 2.64 16.28 -12.36
CA LYS A 237 2.41 16.13 -13.81
C LYS A 237 0.95 15.91 -14.19
N LEU A 238 0.17 15.28 -13.31
CA LEU A 238 -1.25 15.05 -13.55
C LEU A 238 -2.11 16.29 -13.28
N ALA A 239 -1.77 17.12 -12.29
CA ALA A 239 -2.58 18.29 -11.92
C ALA A 239 -2.98 19.21 -13.10
N PRO A 240 -2.09 19.59 -14.04
CA PRO A 240 -2.44 20.50 -15.13
C PRO A 240 -3.28 19.86 -16.24
N VAL A 241 -3.49 18.54 -16.23
CA VAL A 241 -4.21 17.81 -17.30
C VAL A 241 -5.59 17.30 -16.86
N TYR A 242 -6.07 17.75 -15.70
CA TYR A 242 -7.41 17.40 -15.24
C TYR A 242 -8.48 18.09 -16.11
N PRO A 243 -9.42 17.34 -16.69
CA PRO A 243 -10.51 17.92 -17.47
C PRO A 243 -11.51 18.60 -16.52
N PRO A 244 -11.90 19.87 -16.76
CA PRO A 244 -12.75 20.64 -15.83
C PRO A 244 -14.04 19.94 -15.36
N ASP A 245 -14.67 19.16 -16.23
CA ASP A 245 -15.97 18.53 -15.96
C ASP A 245 -15.88 17.04 -15.60
N ASP A 246 -14.70 16.44 -15.72
CA ASP A 246 -14.48 14.99 -15.57
C ASP A 246 -13.33 14.66 -14.60
N CYS A 247 -12.97 15.58 -13.70
CA CYS A 247 -11.90 15.40 -12.71
C CYS A 247 -12.02 14.07 -11.94
N GLY A 248 -13.23 13.76 -11.47
CA GLY A 248 -13.54 12.55 -10.74
C GLY A 248 -13.39 11.29 -11.59
N ASP A 249 -13.99 11.28 -12.79
CA ASP A 249 -13.92 10.15 -13.72
C ASP A 249 -12.49 9.93 -14.23
N PHE A 250 -11.71 10.99 -14.45
CA PHE A 250 -10.31 10.89 -14.82
C PHE A 250 -9.48 10.26 -13.70
N THR A 251 -9.67 10.71 -12.45
CA THR A 251 -9.04 10.11 -11.27
C THR A 251 -9.36 8.62 -11.17
N GLN A 252 -10.63 8.27 -11.25
CA GLN A 252 -11.08 6.89 -11.14
C GLN A 252 -10.64 6.05 -12.34
N SER A 253 -10.48 6.63 -13.54
CA SER A 253 -10.03 5.90 -14.73
C SER A 253 -8.61 5.36 -14.58
N LEU A 254 -7.69 6.14 -13.99
CA LEU A 254 -6.31 5.70 -13.73
C LEU A 254 -6.27 4.58 -12.70
N MET A 255 -7.06 4.70 -11.63
CA MET A 255 -7.20 3.67 -10.61
C MET A 255 -7.79 2.38 -11.19
N GLU A 256 -8.86 2.50 -11.98
CA GLU A 256 -9.57 1.38 -12.59
C GLU A 256 -8.71 0.64 -13.61
N LEU A 257 -7.95 1.39 -14.42
CA LEU A 257 -7.00 0.80 -15.36
C LEU A 257 -5.95 -0.02 -14.62
N GLY A 258 -5.37 0.52 -13.55
CA GLY A 258 -4.41 -0.20 -12.72
C GLY A 258 -5.03 -1.43 -12.05
N ALA A 259 -6.28 -1.34 -11.58
CA ALA A 259 -6.95 -2.43 -10.90
C ALA A 259 -7.37 -3.59 -11.82
N THR A 260 -7.74 -3.31 -13.07
CA THR A 260 -8.43 -4.29 -13.94
C THR A 260 -7.64 -4.73 -15.17
N VAL A 261 -6.72 -3.88 -15.66
CA VAL A 261 -5.95 -4.10 -16.90
C VAL A 261 -4.45 -4.13 -16.63
N CYS A 262 -3.91 -3.05 -16.08
CA CYS A 262 -2.50 -2.90 -15.76
C CYS A 262 -2.19 -3.51 -14.37
N THR A 263 -2.52 -4.79 -14.21
CA THR A 263 -2.43 -5.52 -12.94
C THR A 263 -0.98 -5.78 -12.50
N PRO A 264 -0.71 -6.02 -11.20
CA PRO A 264 0.66 -6.23 -10.71
C PRO A 264 1.43 -7.36 -11.40
N ARG A 265 0.73 -8.42 -11.81
CA ARG A 265 1.26 -9.53 -12.60
C ARG A 265 0.36 -9.76 -13.81
N SER A 266 0.96 -10.20 -14.92
CA SER A 266 0.24 -10.57 -16.14
C SER A 266 -0.78 -9.51 -16.61
N PRO A 267 -0.36 -8.24 -16.80
CA PRO A 267 -1.24 -7.17 -17.25
C PRO A 267 -1.85 -7.51 -18.62
N LYS A 268 -3.11 -7.12 -18.81
CA LYS A 268 -3.86 -7.36 -20.05
C LYS A 268 -3.50 -6.29 -21.08
N CYS A 269 -2.22 -6.21 -21.46
CA CYS A 269 -1.67 -5.14 -22.31
C CYS A 269 -2.48 -4.94 -23.60
N MET A 270 -2.95 -6.02 -24.23
CA MET A 270 -3.75 -5.97 -25.46
C MET A 270 -5.12 -5.28 -25.29
N LEU A 271 -5.63 -5.18 -24.06
CA LEU A 271 -6.89 -4.49 -23.73
C LEU A 271 -6.64 -3.07 -23.19
N CYS A 272 -5.38 -2.64 -23.08
CA CYS A 272 -5.03 -1.37 -22.48
C CYS A 272 -5.23 -0.22 -23.49
N PRO A 273 -6.00 0.83 -23.16
CA PRO A 273 -6.16 2.00 -24.02
C PRO A 273 -4.84 2.76 -24.23
N LEU A 274 -3.85 2.56 -23.36
CA LEU A 274 -2.55 3.21 -23.42
C LEU A 274 -1.46 2.35 -24.10
N LEU A 275 -1.80 1.19 -24.68
CA LEU A 275 -0.83 0.23 -25.21
C LEU A 275 0.11 0.85 -26.27
N ALA A 276 -0.43 1.69 -27.16
CA ALA A 276 0.32 2.33 -28.23
C ALA A 276 1.44 3.24 -27.68
N HIS A 277 1.22 3.83 -26.49
CA HIS A 277 2.08 4.81 -25.86
C HIS A 277 2.92 4.26 -24.70
N CYS A 278 2.73 3.00 -24.33
CA CYS A 278 3.41 2.42 -23.16
C CYS A 278 4.83 1.96 -23.49
N ASP A 279 5.81 2.51 -22.77
CA ASP A 279 7.23 2.17 -22.94
C ASP A 279 7.55 0.73 -22.47
N THR A 280 6.84 0.23 -21.46
CA THR A 280 7.20 -1.03 -20.76
C THR A 280 6.51 -2.28 -21.32
N LYS A 281 5.21 -2.19 -21.64
CA LYS A 281 4.35 -3.28 -22.15
C LYS A 281 4.49 -4.62 -21.43
N SER A 282 4.81 -4.61 -20.14
CA SER A 282 5.09 -5.79 -19.31
C SER A 282 4.88 -5.49 -17.81
N ASP A 283 5.13 -6.46 -16.93
CA ASP A 283 4.97 -6.33 -15.47
C ASP A 283 6.26 -6.11 -14.68
N VAL A 284 7.37 -5.81 -15.36
CA VAL A 284 8.69 -5.63 -14.73
C VAL A 284 8.79 -4.40 -13.82
N LEU A 285 7.89 -3.44 -13.98
CA LEU A 285 7.78 -2.23 -13.15
C LEU A 285 6.48 -2.19 -12.33
N PRO A 286 6.45 -1.46 -11.19
CA PRO A 286 7.61 -0.88 -10.49
C PRO A 286 8.48 -1.98 -9.84
N ARG A 287 9.76 -1.69 -9.61
CA ARG A 287 10.67 -2.63 -8.94
C ARG A 287 10.16 -2.91 -7.52
N LYS A 288 10.16 -4.18 -7.12
CA LYS A 288 9.80 -4.58 -5.76
C LYS A 288 10.95 -4.25 -4.82
N THR A 289 10.66 -3.50 -3.77
CA THR A 289 11.55 -3.38 -2.63
C THR A 289 11.42 -4.62 -1.75
N ALA A 290 12.53 -5.04 -1.14
CA ALA A 290 12.49 -6.09 -0.12
C ALA A 290 11.61 -5.62 1.05
N LYS A 291 10.75 -6.51 1.55
CA LYS A 291 9.95 -6.19 2.74
C LYS A 291 10.85 -6.32 3.98
N PRO A 292 10.77 -5.38 4.93
CA PRO A 292 11.47 -5.53 6.20
C PRO A 292 10.97 -6.77 6.94
N GLU A 293 11.82 -7.36 7.77
CA GLU A 293 11.43 -8.43 8.67
C GLU A 293 10.36 -7.95 9.65
N LYS A 294 9.41 -8.84 9.96
CA LYS A 294 8.34 -8.54 10.90
C LYS A 294 8.84 -8.74 12.32
N LYS A 295 8.51 -7.81 13.22
CA LYS A 295 8.69 -8.03 14.65
C LYS A 295 7.88 -9.25 15.07
N LYS A 296 8.43 -10.12 15.91
CA LYS A 296 7.71 -11.27 16.49
C LYS A 296 7.46 -10.98 17.97
N ILE A 297 6.24 -11.21 18.43
CA ILE A 297 5.85 -11.07 19.84
C ILE A 297 5.14 -12.36 20.25
N ASP A 298 5.59 -12.93 21.35
CA ASP A 298 4.90 -14.07 21.97
C ASP A 298 3.87 -13.54 22.98
N MET A 299 2.70 -14.17 23.02
CA MET A 299 1.61 -13.80 23.92
C MET A 299 1.00 -15.03 24.58
N THR A 300 0.75 -14.96 25.88
CA THR A 300 -0.05 -15.95 26.59
C THR A 300 -1.45 -15.39 26.85
N LEU A 301 -2.49 -16.07 26.35
CA LEU A 301 -3.89 -15.69 26.52
C LEU A 301 -4.55 -16.56 27.60
N PHE A 302 -5.47 -15.97 28.35
CA PHE A 302 -6.29 -16.63 29.37
C PHE A 302 -7.78 -16.35 29.10
N PRO A 303 -8.42 -17.10 28.19
CA PRO A 303 -9.87 -17.04 28.06
C PRO A 303 -10.55 -17.52 29.36
N VAL A 304 -11.20 -16.60 30.07
CA VAL A 304 -11.83 -16.90 31.37
C VAL A 304 -13.29 -17.28 31.18
N LEU A 305 -13.68 -18.43 31.69
CA LEU A 305 -15.03 -19.00 31.67
C LEU A 305 -15.61 -19.00 33.09
N THR A 306 -16.76 -18.36 33.25
CA THR A 306 -17.48 -18.24 34.52
C THR A 306 -18.96 -18.54 34.33
N PRO A 307 -19.74 -18.74 35.42
CA PRO A 307 -21.21 -18.82 35.30
C PRO A 307 -21.86 -17.56 34.71
N LYS A 308 -21.21 -16.39 34.80
CA LYS A 308 -21.68 -15.14 34.16
C LYS A 308 -21.34 -15.07 32.66
N GLY A 309 -20.59 -16.04 32.15
CA GLY A 309 -20.12 -16.10 30.77
C GLY A 309 -18.60 -15.89 30.63
N ILE A 310 -18.19 -15.42 29.45
CA ILE A 310 -16.79 -15.29 29.05
C ILE A 310 -16.27 -13.90 29.43
N GLY A 311 -15.12 -13.86 30.09
CA GLY A 311 -14.45 -12.63 30.52
C GLY A 311 -13.58 -12.00 29.42
N PHE A 312 -13.77 -10.71 29.18
CA PHE A 312 -13.00 -9.90 28.24
C PHE A 312 -12.46 -8.64 28.90
N THR A 313 -11.42 -8.06 28.31
CA THR A 313 -10.90 -6.74 28.67
C THR A 313 -10.69 -5.91 27.41
N ARG A 314 -10.49 -4.60 27.57
CA ARG A 314 -10.11 -3.72 26.46
C ARG A 314 -8.63 -3.51 26.44
N ARG A 315 -8.06 -3.59 25.24
CA ARG A 315 -6.67 -3.26 25.03
C ARG A 315 -6.45 -1.75 25.19
N SER A 316 -5.51 -1.33 26.03
CA SER A 316 -5.22 0.09 26.27
C SER A 316 -4.46 0.74 25.11
N ASP A 317 -3.39 0.12 24.62
CA ASP A 317 -2.46 0.72 23.67
C ASP A 317 -1.99 -0.23 22.55
N GLY A 318 -1.12 0.28 21.67
CA GLY A 318 -0.50 -0.50 20.61
C GLY A 318 -1.47 -1.01 19.53
N VAL A 319 -1.09 -2.13 18.90
CA VAL A 319 -1.86 -2.76 17.81
C VAL A 319 -3.20 -3.25 18.35
N LEU A 320 -4.31 -2.85 17.71
CA LEU A 320 -5.69 -3.12 18.16
C LEU A 320 -6.11 -2.36 19.45
N SER A 321 -5.51 -1.20 19.75
CA SER A 321 -5.93 -0.34 20.87
C SER A 321 -7.44 -0.01 20.86
N GLY A 322 -8.05 -0.16 22.04
CA GLY A 322 -9.47 0.00 22.34
C GLY A 322 -10.37 -1.16 21.88
N MET A 323 -9.81 -2.19 21.22
CA MET A 323 -10.56 -3.39 20.88
C MET A 323 -10.69 -4.31 22.09
N TRP A 324 -11.72 -5.15 22.06
CA TRP A 324 -11.88 -6.26 22.99
C TRP A 324 -10.80 -7.32 22.78
N GLN A 325 -10.35 -7.93 23.87
CA GLN A 325 -9.40 -9.04 23.89
C GLN A 325 -9.69 -9.95 25.10
N PHE A 326 -9.09 -11.14 25.10
CA PHE A 326 -9.06 -11.96 26.32
C PHE A 326 -8.05 -11.39 27.32
N PHE A 327 -8.18 -11.74 28.59
CA PHE A 327 -7.11 -11.53 29.57
C PHE A 327 -5.82 -12.18 29.04
N ASN A 328 -4.69 -11.48 29.11
CA ASN A 328 -3.44 -11.96 28.50
C ASN A 328 -2.21 -11.28 29.10
N ALA A 329 -1.05 -11.85 28.78
CA ALA A 329 0.25 -11.24 28.94
C ALA A 329 0.97 -11.15 27.57
N GLU A 330 1.59 -10.01 27.28
CA GLU A 330 2.43 -9.81 26.08
C GLU A 330 3.83 -10.40 26.23
N ARG A 331 3.87 -11.63 26.71
CA ARG A 331 5.06 -12.48 26.77
C ARG A 331 4.62 -13.94 26.78
N ALA A 332 5.54 -14.82 26.44
CA ALA A 332 5.39 -16.22 26.82
C ALA A 332 5.44 -16.36 28.35
N ILE A 333 4.57 -17.21 28.89
CA ILE A 333 4.54 -17.64 30.28
C ILE A 333 4.66 -19.16 30.25
N SER A 334 5.58 -19.73 31.03
CA SER A 334 5.72 -21.20 31.09
C SER A 334 4.52 -21.82 31.82
N ALA A 335 4.26 -23.11 31.59
CA ALA A 335 3.10 -23.78 32.20
C ALA A 335 3.15 -23.76 33.75
N GLU A 336 4.36 -23.75 34.30
CA GLU A 336 4.65 -23.73 35.74
C GLU A 336 4.40 -22.35 36.37
N GLU A 337 4.59 -21.27 35.62
CA GLU A 337 4.38 -19.89 36.08
C GLU A 337 2.91 -19.46 36.05
N ILE A 338 2.07 -20.12 35.24
CA ILE A 338 0.67 -19.72 35.02
C ILE A 338 -0.15 -19.63 36.31
N PRO A 339 -0.12 -20.62 37.23
CA PRO A 339 -0.93 -20.54 38.44
C PRO A 339 -0.60 -19.30 39.28
N GLU A 340 0.67 -18.91 39.35
CA GLU A 340 1.09 -17.73 40.11
C GLU A 340 0.70 -16.43 39.41
N PHE A 341 0.82 -16.38 38.08
CA PHE A 341 0.32 -15.27 37.28
C PHE A 341 -1.19 -15.06 37.47
N LEU A 342 -1.99 -16.14 37.46
CA LEU A 342 -3.44 -16.06 37.69
C LEU A 342 -3.77 -15.58 39.12
N ARG A 343 -3.07 -16.07 40.15
CA ARG A 343 -3.25 -15.64 41.55
C ARG A 343 -2.94 -14.18 41.77
N SER A 344 -1.80 -13.72 41.28
CA SER A 344 -1.41 -12.30 41.34
C SER A 344 -2.37 -11.39 40.56
N SER A 345 -3.12 -11.96 39.62
CA SER A 345 -4.16 -11.26 38.85
C SER A 345 -5.55 -11.35 39.48
N GLY A 346 -5.69 -11.95 40.68
CA GLY A 346 -6.95 -12.01 41.42
C GLY A 346 -7.78 -13.28 41.20
N PHE A 347 -7.23 -14.35 40.63
CA PHE A 347 -7.87 -15.66 40.56
C PHE A 347 -7.28 -16.61 41.60
N HIS A 348 -8.07 -17.05 42.59
CA HIS A 348 -7.62 -17.97 43.63
C HIS A 348 -8.12 -19.40 43.46
N ARG A 349 -9.25 -19.59 42.76
CA ARG A 349 -9.86 -20.90 42.51
C ARG A 349 -10.15 -21.07 41.03
N PHE A 350 -9.36 -21.90 40.36
CA PHE A 350 -9.46 -22.08 38.92
C PHE A 350 -9.02 -23.47 38.45
N GLU A 351 -9.54 -23.87 37.29
CA GLU A 351 -9.10 -25.03 36.51
C GLU A 351 -8.51 -24.52 35.18
N ILE A 352 -7.27 -24.90 34.87
CA ILE A 352 -6.61 -24.56 33.60
C ILE A 352 -6.88 -25.69 32.61
N LEU A 353 -7.46 -25.35 31.46
CA LEU A 353 -7.74 -26.31 30.39
C LEU A 353 -6.52 -26.45 29.44
N PRO A 354 -6.46 -27.55 28.65
CA PRO A 354 -5.34 -27.80 27.74
C PRO A 354 -5.06 -26.65 26.78
N PRO A 355 -3.78 -26.27 26.58
CA PRO A 355 -3.45 -25.10 25.79
C PRO A 355 -3.73 -25.29 24.30
N ARG A 356 -3.83 -24.16 23.60
CA ARG A 356 -3.96 -24.07 22.15
C ARG A 356 -3.02 -23.00 21.62
N THR A 357 -2.42 -23.23 20.47
CA THR A 357 -1.51 -22.26 19.85
C THR A 357 -2.10 -21.69 18.57
N HIS A 358 -1.81 -20.43 18.30
CA HIS A 358 -2.19 -19.77 17.06
C HIS A 358 -1.18 -18.72 16.68
N LYS A 359 -0.84 -18.66 15.40
CA LYS A 359 0.00 -17.61 14.84
C LYS A 359 -0.84 -16.62 14.07
N HIS A 360 -0.79 -15.36 14.44
CA HIS A 360 -1.48 -14.28 13.75
C HIS A 360 -0.49 -13.31 13.11
N VAL A 361 -0.72 -12.96 11.85
CA VAL A 361 0.23 -12.20 11.04
C VAL A 361 -0.36 -10.86 10.63
N PHE A 362 0.25 -9.78 11.09
CA PHE A 362 0.01 -8.41 10.62
C PHE A 362 1.01 -8.04 9.51
N THR A 363 0.88 -6.82 8.98
CA THR A 363 1.81 -6.28 7.97
C THR A 363 3.22 -6.09 8.52
N HIS A 364 3.36 -5.57 9.74
CA HIS A 364 4.63 -5.21 10.37
C HIS A 364 5.00 -6.09 11.58
N LEU A 365 4.11 -6.99 11.98
CA LEU A 365 4.18 -7.72 13.24
C LEU A 365 3.64 -9.14 13.05
N GLU A 366 4.15 -10.09 13.83
CA GLU A 366 3.63 -11.45 13.98
C GLU A 366 3.44 -11.74 15.47
N TRP A 367 2.27 -12.27 15.83
CA TRP A 367 1.95 -12.75 17.16
C TRP A 367 1.97 -14.27 17.18
N ASN A 368 2.77 -14.85 18.07
CA ASN A 368 2.69 -16.26 18.43
C ASN A 368 1.93 -16.36 19.74
N MET A 369 0.71 -16.87 19.69
CA MET A 369 -0.18 -16.90 20.84
C MET A 369 -0.33 -18.32 21.37
N THR A 370 -0.27 -18.46 22.69
CA THR A 370 -0.66 -19.68 23.41
C THR A 370 -1.79 -19.34 24.36
N ALA A 371 -2.96 -19.92 24.14
CA ALA A 371 -4.12 -19.74 25.01
C ALA A 371 -4.25 -20.88 26.01
N TYR A 372 -4.42 -20.55 27.28
CA TYR A 372 -4.76 -21.44 28.38
C TYR A 372 -6.14 -21.04 28.89
N PRO A 373 -7.22 -21.69 28.44
CA PRO A 373 -8.55 -21.37 28.95
C PRO A 373 -8.63 -21.66 30.44
N VAL A 374 -9.34 -20.82 31.19
CA VAL A 374 -9.44 -20.87 32.64
C VAL A 374 -10.90 -20.95 33.03
N LYS A 375 -11.32 -22.02 33.72
CA LYS A 375 -12.65 -22.10 34.34
C LYS A 375 -12.56 -21.65 35.79
N THR A 376 -13.48 -20.79 36.22
CA THR A 376 -13.54 -20.29 37.59
C THR A 376 -14.94 -19.77 37.92
N GLU A 377 -15.30 -19.81 39.21
CA GLU A 377 -16.50 -19.15 39.75
C GLU A 377 -16.24 -17.66 40.04
N GLU A 378 -14.98 -17.24 40.06
CA GLU A 378 -14.57 -15.88 40.41
C GLU A 378 -14.82 -14.91 39.26
N THR A 379 -15.34 -13.73 39.57
CA THR A 379 -15.61 -12.69 38.58
C THR A 379 -14.87 -11.38 38.90
N PRO A 380 -13.54 -11.30 38.72
CA PRO A 380 -12.80 -10.07 38.98
C PRO A 380 -13.30 -8.87 38.18
N ASP A 381 -13.38 -7.70 38.81
CA ASP A 381 -14.00 -6.49 38.24
C ASP A 381 -13.25 -5.88 37.04
N PHE A 382 -11.98 -6.26 36.84
CA PHE A 382 -11.21 -5.80 35.68
C PHE A 382 -11.62 -6.49 34.36
N LEU A 383 -12.49 -7.50 34.44
CA LEU A 383 -13.08 -8.17 33.28
C LEU A 383 -14.55 -7.78 33.11
N THR A 384 -14.95 -7.67 31.85
CA THR A 384 -16.35 -7.57 31.45
C THR A 384 -16.84 -8.91 30.94
N TYR A 385 -17.98 -9.38 31.45
CA TYR A 385 -18.52 -10.70 31.15
C TYR A 385 -19.67 -10.61 30.15
N PHE A 386 -19.64 -11.50 29.17
CA PHE A 386 -20.72 -11.68 28.20
C PHE A 386 -21.09 -13.15 28.13
N ALA A 387 -22.39 -13.45 28.07
CA ALA A 387 -22.87 -14.80 27.75
C ALA A 387 -22.26 -15.27 26.42
N ALA A 388 -21.96 -16.56 26.30
CA ALA A 388 -21.23 -17.10 25.14
C ALA A 388 -21.98 -16.88 23.82
N GLU A 389 -23.31 -16.90 23.90
CA GLU A 389 -24.24 -16.68 22.80
C GLU A 389 -24.26 -15.20 22.36
N GLU A 390 -24.18 -14.28 23.33
CA GLU A 390 -24.23 -12.83 23.07
C GLU A 390 -22.87 -12.24 22.67
N ALA A 391 -21.77 -12.89 23.06
CA ALA A 391 -20.42 -12.39 22.82
C ALA A 391 -20.16 -12.18 21.32
N GLY A 392 -20.69 -13.05 20.46
CA GLY A 392 -20.57 -12.93 19.01
C GLY A 392 -21.20 -11.67 18.42
N GLU A 393 -22.18 -11.07 19.11
CA GLU A 393 -22.88 -9.86 18.68
C GLU A 393 -22.36 -8.62 19.39
N LYS A 394 -22.16 -8.69 20.70
CA LYS A 394 -21.81 -7.53 21.54
C LYS A 394 -20.31 -7.23 21.57
N VAL A 395 -19.47 -8.24 21.35
CA VAL A 395 -18.00 -8.09 21.43
C VAL A 395 -17.43 -7.98 20.01
N ALA A 396 -16.96 -6.79 19.64
CA ALA A 396 -16.16 -6.60 18.44
C ALA A 396 -14.76 -7.20 18.65
N LEU A 397 -14.63 -8.52 18.54
CA LEU A 397 -13.41 -9.26 18.82
C LEU A 397 -12.55 -9.35 17.54
N PRO A 398 -11.31 -8.81 17.54
CA PRO A 398 -10.39 -8.94 16.42
C PRO A 398 -10.19 -10.38 15.97
N THR A 399 -9.99 -10.58 14.66
CA THR A 399 -9.73 -11.91 14.08
C THR A 399 -8.52 -12.61 14.71
N ALA A 400 -7.57 -11.85 15.24
CA ALA A 400 -6.44 -12.34 16.03
C ALA A 400 -6.84 -13.18 17.26
N PHE A 401 -8.02 -12.94 17.83
CA PHE A 401 -8.48 -13.62 19.05
C PHE A 401 -9.65 -14.59 18.81
N ARG A 402 -10.41 -14.44 17.70
CA ARG A 402 -11.62 -15.25 17.45
C ARG A 402 -11.39 -16.76 17.41
N TRP A 403 -10.17 -17.20 17.11
CA TRP A 403 -9.84 -18.62 17.13
C TRP A 403 -10.06 -19.24 18.51
N CYS A 404 -9.85 -18.50 19.60
CA CYS A 404 -10.12 -18.97 20.96
C CYS A 404 -11.60 -19.28 21.16
N MET A 405 -12.52 -18.47 20.62
CA MET A 405 -13.97 -18.62 20.80
C MET A 405 -14.50 -19.99 20.36
N LYS A 406 -13.82 -20.68 19.44
CA LYS A 406 -14.20 -22.03 18.99
C LYS A 406 -14.03 -23.11 20.07
N TYR A 407 -13.21 -22.84 21.08
CA TYR A 407 -12.85 -23.78 22.13
C TYR A 407 -13.44 -23.42 23.49
N LEU A 408 -14.29 -22.39 23.52
CA LEU A 408 -14.96 -21.87 24.72
C LEU A 408 -16.46 -22.24 24.74
N LYS A 409 -16.92 -22.98 23.73
CA LYS A 409 -18.28 -23.48 23.61
C LYS A 409 -18.41 -24.89 24.14
#